data_AF-A0A3P7DRA4-F1
#
_entry.id   AF-A0A3P7DRA4-F1
#
_cell.length_a   1.000
_cell.length_b   1.000
_cell.length_c   1.000
_cell.angle_alpha   90.00
_cell.angle_beta   90.00
_cell.angle_gamma   90.00
#
_symmetry.space_group_name_H-M   'P 1'
#
loop_
_entity.id
_entity.type
_entity.pdbx_description
1 polymer ?
#
loop_
_entity_poly.entity_id
_entity_poly.type
_entity_poly.pdbx_seq_one_letter_code
_entity_poly.pdbx_strand_id
1 'polypeptide(L)'
;MMAVISDRKVKYQKRLAELAECSIIFTTPMSAMETDNKVEEMNHLQALIAAEEEKEKSFKAENIRRRHNYIPFIVEMLKVLAKEGRLVPLVQEAQEKAIRKATEKKSEKSRKLFGQYKTEISDDCTMLCIQTRLIRMKIDSQIQHYQQKFKKFQPQMHKKKSQLLDTIVNVKSVKYDAEKIMQTFLWAPFLLLTYPIFSTLSAYFFSILIRQIISSFMSTISAYVLLPLITYHYINKLSAKKYAWNNMVVRHMLLTLAMIEGLLTGYTLSNRTLHSLPPFTTSTPYFNGIIASLIQSTLRKKVIKKARKKEMTFIVDPTEFMTLQLLIADNDENIVFTYIYQLSILYFSLLAESFVYKLFGTKL
;
A
#
# COMPACT_ATOMS: atom_id res chain seq x y z
N MET A 1 6.50 52.81 -39.45
CA MET A 1 7.31 53.15 -40.65
C MET A 1 7.27 54.66 -40.82
N MET A 2 8.37 55.31 -41.18
CA MET A 2 8.43 56.72 -41.57
C MET A 2 8.83 56.79 -43.04
N ALA A 3 8.19 57.68 -43.82
CA ALA A 3 8.51 57.87 -45.23
C ALA A 3 9.09 59.28 -45.44
N VAL A 4 10.17 59.38 -46.21
CA VAL A 4 10.67 60.67 -46.71
C VAL A 4 9.75 61.09 -47.85
N ILE A 5 9.01 62.17 -47.65
CA ILE A 5 7.99 62.67 -48.59
C ILE A 5 8.41 64.08 -49.00
N SER A 6 8.10 64.46 -50.24
CA SER A 6 8.23 65.85 -50.70
C SER A 6 7.44 66.81 -49.81
N ASP A 7 7.91 68.05 -49.67
CA ASP A 7 7.22 69.08 -48.89
C ASP A 7 5.79 69.30 -49.43
N ARG A 8 4.80 68.90 -48.63
CA ARG A 8 3.38 68.96 -48.99
C ARG A 8 2.89 70.40 -49.04
N LYS A 9 3.38 71.25 -48.14
CA LYS A 9 3.00 72.66 -48.08
C LYS A 9 3.43 73.37 -49.36
N VAL A 10 4.68 73.15 -49.78
CA VAL A 10 5.21 73.70 -51.05
C VAL A 10 4.43 73.17 -52.24
N LYS A 11 4.07 71.88 -52.25
CA LYS A 11 3.23 71.28 -53.30
C LYS A 11 1.87 71.99 -53.44
N TYR A 12 1.18 72.23 -52.32
CA TYR A 12 -0.13 72.89 -52.34
C TYR A 12 -0.04 74.37 -52.69
N GLN A 13 0.98 75.08 -52.19
CA GLN A 13 1.21 76.49 -52.52
C GLN A 13 1.47 76.70 -54.01
N LYS A 14 2.29 75.85 -54.62
CA LYS A 14 2.55 75.90 -56.06
C LYS A 14 1.26 75.71 -56.87
N ARG A 15 0.44 74.72 -56.49
CA ARG A 15 -0.85 74.47 -57.16
C ARG A 15 -1.83 75.63 -57.00
N LEU A 16 -1.87 76.26 -55.82
CA LEU A 16 -2.70 77.43 -55.57
C LEU A 16 -2.26 78.62 -56.43
N ALA A 17 -0.96 78.84 -56.61
CA ALA A 17 -0.43 79.87 -57.50
C ALA A 17 -0.78 79.60 -58.98
N GLU A 18 -0.65 78.35 -59.44
CA GLU A 18 -1.06 77.96 -60.81
C GLU A 18 -2.55 78.23 -61.08
N LEU A 19 -3.42 77.91 -60.12
CA LEU A 19 -4.87 78.16 -60.24
C LEU A 19 -5.20 79.66 -60.21
N ALA A 20 -4.48 80.44 -59.41
CA ALA A 20 -4.63 81.89 -59.35
C ALA A 20 -4.11 82.60 -60.62
N GLU A 21 -3.04 82.10 -61.25
CA GLU A 21 -2.56 82.63 -62.53
C GLU A 21 -3.54 82.30 -63.67
N CYS A 22 -4.07 81.08 -63.70
CA CYS A 22 -5.07 80.65 -64.67
C CYS A 22 -6.42 81.40 -64.55
N SER A 23 -6.71 82.04 -63.41
CA SER A 23 -7.90 82.90 -63.29
C SER A 23 -7.67 84.32 -63.81
N ILE A 24 -6.41 84.77 -63.91
CA ILE A 24 -6.04 86.13 -64.36
C ILE A 24 -5.70 86.19 -65.86
N ILE A 25 -5.21 85.11 -66.46
CA ILE A 25 -4.59 85.13 -67.81
C ILE A 25 -5.55 84.77 -68.98
N PHE A 26 -6.83 84.45 -68.74
CA PHE A 26 -7.74 84.02 -69.83
C PHE A 26 -9.00 84.89 -69.96
N THR A 27 -9.01 85.77 -70.96
CA THR A 27 -10.07 86.72 -71.33
C THR A 27 -11.24 86.10 -72.11
N THR A 28 -11.47 84.80 -72.01
CA THR A 28 -12.66 84.17 -72.61
C THR A 28 -13.68 83.80 -71.53
N PRO A 29 -14.99 83.83 -71.83
CA PRO A 29 -16.01 83.45 -70.87
C PRO A 29 -15.85 81.95 -70.55
N MET A 30 -15.09 81.64 -69.50
CA MET A 30 -15.09 80.30 -68.91
C MET A 30 -16.51 80.01 -68.45
N SER A 31 -16.98 78.78 -68.72
CA SER A 31 -18.27 78.31 -68.24
C SER A 31 -18.35 78.56 -66.73
N ALA A 32 -19.49 79.07 -66.24
CA ALA A 32 -19.70 79.30 -64.81
C ALA A 32 -19.32 78.07 -63.96
N MET A 33 -19.49 76.86 -64.52
CA MET A 33 -19.12 75.59 -63.92
C MET A 33 -17.60 75.39 -63.75
N GLU A 34 -16.76 75.89 -64.66
CA GLU A 34 -15.30 75.78 -64.55
C GLU A 34 -14.72 76.75 -63.53
N THR A 35 -15.31 77.93 -63.40
CA THR A 35 -14.93 78.92 -62.39
C THR A 35 -15.27 78.41 -60.99
N ASP A 36 -16.45 77.81 -60.80
CA ASP A 36 -16.88 77.27 -59.51
C ASP A 36 -15.96 76.12 -59.04
N ASN A 37 -15.65 75.17 -59.93
CA ASN A 37 -14.71 74.07 -59.65
C ASN A 37 -13.31 74.58 -59.24
N LYS A 38 -12.80 75.64 -59.89
CA LYS A 38 -11.50 76.23 -59.55
C LYS A 38 -11.51 76.91 -58.18
N VAL A 39 -12.60 77.60 -57.84
CA VAL A 39 -12.76 78.24 -56.54
C VAL A 39 -12.86 77.19 -55.42
N GLU A 40 -13.58 76.09 -55.65
CA GLU A 40 -13.61 74.95 -54.72
C GLU A 40 -12.21 74.32 -54.54
N GLU A 41 -11.44 74.11 -55.62
CA GLU A 41 -10.07 73.59 -55.54
C GLU A 41 -9.15 74.55 -54.77
N MET A 42 -9.26 75.86 -54.99
CA MET A 42 -8.51 76.89 -54.24
C MET A 42 -8.84 76.85 -52.74
N ASN A 43 -10.12 76.79 -52.39
CA ASN A 43 -10.57 76.67 -50.99
C ASN A 43 -10.06 75.37 -50.34
N HIS A 44 -10.09 74.26 -51.08
CA HIS A 44 -9.57 72.97 -50.61
C HIS A 44 -8.05 73.03 -50.38
N LEU A 45 -7.29 73.60 -51.31
CA LEU A 45 -5.84 73.78 -51.15
C LEU A 45 -5.50 74.71 -49.99
N GLN A 46 -6.27 75.77 -49.78
CA GLN A 46 -6.09 76.67 -48.65
C GLN A 46 -6.33 75.95 -47.31
N ALA A 47 -7.36 75.09 -47.23
CA ALA A 47 -7.59 74.25 -46.06
C ALA A 47 -6.45 73.25 -45.82
N LEU A 48 -5.91 72.62 -46.88
CA LEU A 48 -4.77 71.71 -46.79
C LEU A 48 -3.48 72.41 -46.32
N ILE A 49 -3.23 73.63 -46.81
CA ILE A 49 -2.10 74.45 -46.36
C ILE A 49 -2.26 74.78 -44.87
N ALA A 50 -3.45 75.22 -44.45
CA ALA A 50 -3.72 75.52 -43.05
C ALA A 50 -3.50 74.30 -42.14
N ALA A 51 -3.92 73.10 -42.57
CA ALA A 51 -3.71 71.85 -41.83
C ALA A 51 -2.21 71.48 -41.73
N GLU A 52 -1.43 71.65 -42.80
CA GLU A 52 0.01 71.36 -42.75
C GLU A 52 0.77 72.39 -41.88
N GLU A 53 0.33 73.65 -41.86
CA GLU A 53 0.87 74.67 -40.96
C GLU A 53 0.57 74.40 -39.48
N GLU A 54 -0.64 73.96 -39.14
CA GLU A 54 -0.99 73.55 -37.79
C GLU A 54 -0.15 72.35 -37.34
N LYS A 55 0.03 71.36 -38.23
CA LYS A 55 0.89 70.22 -37.99
C LYS A 55 2.34 70.65 -37.76
N GLU A 56 2.87 71.56 -38.58
CA GLU A 56 4.22 72.12 -38.39
C GLU A 56 4.37 72.82 -37.01
N LYS A 57 3.37 73.61 -36.59
CA LYS A 57 3.34 74.25 -35.27
C LYS A 57 3.35 73.22 -34.14
N SER A 58 2.51 72.19 -34.23
CA SER A 58 2.45 71.11 -33.23
C SER A 58 3.77 70.34 -33.13
N PHE A 59 4.42 70.07 -34.27
CA PHE A 59 5.70 69.39 -34.34
C PHE A 59 6.84 70.25 -33.79
N LYS A 60 6.85 71.56 -34.08
CA LYS A 60 7.80 72.49 -33.47
C LYS A 60 7.65 72.53 -31.95
N ALA A 61 6.42 72.66 -31.44
CA ALA A 61 6.15 72.65 -30.00
C ALA A 61 6.57 71.33 -29.34
N GLU A 62 6.24 70.19 -29.94
CA GLU A 62 6.65 68.87 -29.46
C GLU A 62 8.17 68.70 -29.48
N ASN A 63 8.86 69.16 -30.52
CA ASN A 63 10.31 69.06 -30.60
C ASN A 63 10.99 69.91 -29.51
N ILE A 64 10.45 71.11 -29.21
CA ILE A 64 10.89 71.92 -28.07
C ILE A 64 10.73 71.14 -26.77
N ARG A 65 9.56 70.51 -26.53
CA ARG A 65 9.33 69.65 -25.35
C ARG A 65 10.34 68.51 -25.25
N ARG A 66 10.59 67.79 -26.35
CA ARG A 66 11.53 66.64 -26.37
C ARG A 66 12.98 67.04 -26.13
N ARG A 67 13.40 68.22 -26.59
CA ARG A 67 14.76 68.73 -26.42
C ARG A 67 14.95 69.53 -25.14
N HIS A 68 13.87 69.81 -24.40
CA HIS A 68 13.93 70.59 -23.17
C HIS A 68 14.59 69.79 -22.05
N ASN A 69 15.56 70.40 -21.35
CA ASN A 69 16.15 69.82 -20.16
C ASN A 69 15.25 70.14 -18.95
N TYR A 70 14.55 69.13 -18.44
CA TYR A 70 13.65 69.29 -17.30
C TYR A 70 14.35 69.25 -15.93
N ILE A 71 15.65 68.95 -15.83
CA ILE A 71 16.34 68.85 -14.52
C ILE A 71 16.24 70.16 -13.73
N PRO A 72 16.53 71.35 -14.30
CA PRO A 72 16.39 72.61 -13.56
C PRO A 72 14.96 72.85 -13.08
N PHE A 73 13.95 72.54 -13.91
CA PHE A 73 12.54 72.66 -13.55
C PHE A 73 12.17 71.73 -12.39
N ILE A 74 12.61 70.47 -12.42
CA ILE A 74 12.35 69.49 -11.35
C ILE A 74 12.99 69.96 -10.05
N VAL A 75 14.22 70.45 -10.08
CA VAL A 75 14.92 70.94 -8.89
C VAL A 75 14.21 72.16 -8.29
N GLU A 76 13.80 73.13 -9.09
CA GLU A 76 13.03 74.27 -8.60
C GLU A 76 11.66 73.87 -8.06
N MET A 77 10.96 72.95 -8.72
CA MET A 77 9.71 72.40 -8.21
C MET A 77 9.90 71.76 -6.82
N LEU A 78 10.95 70.96 -6.63
CA LEU A 78 11.28 70.36 -5.33
C LEU A 78 11.64 71.41 -4.28
N LYS A 79 12.40 72.46 -4.64
CA LYS A 79 12.72 73.58 -3.73
C LYS A 79 11.46 74.34 -3.31
N VAL A 80 10.55 74.63 -4.23
CA VAL A 80 9.27 75.29 -3.93
C VAL A 80 8.43 74.43 -2.98
N LEU A 81 8.27 73.14 -3.28
CA LEU A 81 7.55 72.20 -2.41
C LEU A 81 8.18 72.08 -1.02
N ALA A 82 9.51 72.13 -0.93
CA ALA A 82 10.23 72.11 0.35
C ALA A 82 10.01 73.42 1.13
N LYS A 83 10.07 74.59 0.46
CA LYS A 83 9.84 75.91 1.07
C LYS A 83 8.42 76.06 1.62
N GLU A 84 7.43 75.50 0.93
CA GLU A 84 6.04 75.50 1.37
C GLU A 84 5.72 74.40 2.40
N GLY A 85 6.70 73.54 2.75
CA GLY A 85 6.49 72.41 3.67
C GLY A 85 5.61 71.28 3.11
N ARG A 86 5.29 71.28 1.81
CA ARG A 86 4.42 70.28 1.15
C ARG A 86 5.16 69.03 0.68
N LEU A 87 6.48 69.07 0.57
CA LEU A 87 7.27 67.95 0.03
C LEU A 87 7.15 66.68 0.87
N VAL A 88 7.36 66.79 2.19
CA VAL A 88 7.32 65.64 3.12
C VAL A 88 5.95 64.93 3.12
N PRO A 89 4.80 65.62 3.29
CA PRO A 89 3.50 64.95 3.28
C PRO A 89 3.19 64.28 1.93
N LEU A 90 3.59 64.87 0.80
CA LEU A 90 3.40 64.26 -0.53
C LEU A 90 4.22 62.97 -0.69
N VAL A 91 5.45 62.95 -0.18
CA VAL A 91 6.30 61.74 -0.20
C VAL A 91 5.69 60.65 0.68
N GLN A 92 5.20 60.99 1.88
CA GLN A 92 4.53 60.04 2.77
C GLN A 92 3.26 59.47 2.15
N GLU A 93 2.41 60.31 1.55
CA GLU A 93 1.20 59.87 0.84
C GLU A 93 1.53 58.94 -0.34
N ALA A 94 2.58 59.25 -1.11
CA ALA A 94 3.03 58.40 -2.21
C ALA A 94 3.58 57.05 -1.72
N GLN A 95 4.37 57.04 -0.63
CA GLN A 95 4.87 55.82 -0.01
C GLN A 95 3.72 54.96 0.52
N GLU A 96 2.75 55.56 1.20
CA GLU A 96 1.58 54.85 1.70
C GLU A 96 0.77 54.23 0.54
N LYS A 97 0.52 54.99 -0.54
CA LYS A 97 -0.13 54.46 -1.75
C LYS A 97 0.66 53.31 -2.39
N ALA A 98 1.99 53.37 -2.40
CA ALA A 98 2.84 52.29 -2.91
C ALA A 98 2.75 51.04 -2.02
N ILE A 99 2.80 51.19 -0.70
CA ILE A 99 2.68 50.10 0.28
C ILE A 99 1.29 49.46 0.17
N ARG A 100 0.20 50.25 0.13
CA ARG A 100 -1.18 49.75 -0.04
C ARG A 100 -1.34 48.93 -1.33
N LYS A 101 -0.82 49.41 -2.47
CA LYS A 101 -0.84 48.66 -3.73
C LYS A 101 -0.03 47.36 -3.66
N ALA A 102 1.09 47.34 -2.93
CA ALA A 102 1.89 46.14 -2.76
C ALA A 102 1.21 45.10 -1.86
N THR A 103 0.57 45.53 -0.77
CA THR A 103 -0.18 44.65 0.14
C THR A 103 -1.44 44.08 -0.53
N GLU A 104 -2.18 44.91 -1.28
CA GLU A 104 -3.33 44.48 -2.08
C GLU A 104 -2.93 43.39 -3.10
N LYS A 105 -1.89 43.62 -3.90
CA LYS A 105 -1.38 42.62 -4.86
C LYS A 105 -0.95 41.31 -4.20
N LYS A 106 -0.29 41.40 -3.02
CA LYS A 106 0.11 40.22 -2.25
C LYS A 106 -1.12 39.44 -1.74
N SER A 107 -2.12 40.16 -1.23
CA SER A 107 -3.37 39.57 -0.74
C SER A 107 -4.17 38.92 -1.87
N GLU A 108 -4.23 39.56 -3.04
CA GLU A 108 -4.93 39.05 -4.23
C GLU A 108 -4.24 37.80 -4.78
N LYS A 109 -2.90 37.80 -4.85
CA LYS A 109 -2.12 36.62 -5.24
C LYS A 109 -2.35 35.45 -4.28
N SER A 110 -2.35 35.72 -2.97
CA SER A 110 -2.65 34.71 -1.95
C SER A 110 -4.07 34.15 -2.09
N ARG A 111 -5.08 35.00 -2.33
CA ARG A 111 -6.47 34.57 -2.57
C ARG A 111 -6.62 33.71 -3.83
N LYS A 112 -5.95 34.09 -4.93
CA LYS A 112 -5.94 33.30 -6.18
C LYS A 112 -5.31 31.93 -5.95
N LEU A 113 -4.17 31.89 -5.27
CA LEU A 113 -3.47 30.65 -4.95
C LEU A 113 -4.31 29.75 -4.02
N PHE A 114 -4.94 30.32 -2.98
CA PHE A 114 -5.84 29.58 -2.11
C PHE A 114 -7.07 29.05 -2.86
N GLY A 115 -7.63 29.85 -3.78
CA GLY A 115 -8.74 29.41 -4.64
C GLY A 115 -8.36 28.20 -5.50
N GLN A 116 -7.17 28.23 -6.12
CA GLN A 116 -6.64 27.12 -6.90
C GLN A 116 -6.42 25.85 -6.06
N TYR A 117 -5.74 25.96 -4.92
CA TYR A 117 -5.54 24.80 -4.04
C TYR A 117 -6.86 24.23 -3.52
N LYS A 118 -7.85 25.10 -3.25
CA LYS A 118 -9.18 24.65 -2.82
C LYS A 118 -9.89 23.83 -3.90
N THR A 119 -9.78 24.22 -5.17
CA THR A 119 -10.36 23.45 -6.28
C THR A 119 -9.63 22.13 -6.50
N GLU A 120 -8.30 22.14 -6.49
CA GLU A 120 -7.49 20.91 -6.63
C GLU A 120 -7.80 19.88 -5.52
N ILE A 121 -7.88 20.33 -4.27
CA ILE A 121 -8.25 19.46 -3.13
C ILE A 121 -9.69 18.95 -3.25
N SER A 122 -10.61 19.78 -3.74
CA SER A 122 -12.00 19.38 -3.95
C SER A 122 -12.10 18.28 -5.00
N ASP A 123 -11.40 18.43 -6.12
CA ASP A 123 -11.40 17.46 -7.22
C ASP A 123 -10.78 16.13 -6.80
N ASP A 124 -9.65 16.17 -6.09
CA ASP A 124 -9.01 14.97 -5.54
C ASP A 124 -9.90 14.24 -4.52
N CYS A 125 -10.58 15.00 -3.66
CA CYS A 125 -11.56 14.45 -2.72
C CYS A 125 -12.72 13.75 -3.47
N THR A 126 -13.23 14.34 -4.56
CA THR A 126 -14.28 13.70 -5.37
C THR A 126 -13.81 12.40 -6.03
N MET A 127 -12.57 12.37 -6.54
CA MET A 127 -11.97 11.19 -7.16
C MET A 127 -11.76 10.05 -6.15
N LEU A 128 -11.24 10.37 -4.97
CA LEU A 128 -11.11 9.41 -3.86
C LEU A 128 -12.47 8.86 -3.41
N CYS A 129 -13.51 9.71 -3.37
CA CYS A 129 -14.87 9.27 -3.08
C CYS A 129 -15.39 8.27 -4.14
N ILE A 130 -15.12 8.51 -5.42
CA ILE A 130 -15.51 7.62 -6.52
C ILE A 130 -14.76 6.27 -6.41
N GLN A 131 -13.45 6.29 -6.18
CA GLN A 131 -12.65 5.07 -6.02
C GLN A 131 -13.12 4.24 -4.81
N THR A 132 -13.38 4.89 -3.68
CA THR A 132 -13.89 4.23 -2.48
C THR A 132 -15.25 3.56 -2.73
N ARG A 133 -16.13 4.21 -3.50
CA ARG A 133 -17.42 3.61 -3.90
C ARG A 133 -17.23 2.37 -4.79
N LEU A 134 -16.32 2.42 -5.76
CA LEU A 134 -16.03 1.27 -6.64
C LEU A 134 -15.48 0.06 -5.86
N ILE A 135 -14.55 0.29 -4.93
CA ILE A 135 -14.00 -0.76 -4.08
C ILE A 135 -15.10 -1.37 -3.20
N ARG A 136 -15.95 -0.52 -2.60
CA ARG A 136 -17.10 -0.98 -1.80
C ARG A 136 -18.03 -1.88 -2.61
N MET A 137 -18.43 -1.45 -3.81
CA MET A 137 -19.29 -2.26 -4.70
C MET A 137 -18.65 -3.61 -5.04
N LYS A 138 -17.34 -3.65 -5.29
CA LYS A 138 -16.61 -4.90 -5.56
C LYS A 138 -16.64 -5.85 -4.36
N ILE A 139 -16.37 -5.33 -3.16
CA ILE A 139 -16.41 -6.10 -1.90
C ILE A 139 -17.83 -6.63 -1.64
N ASP A 140 -18.85 -5.78 -1.76
CA ASP A 140 -20.25 -6.16 -1.55
C ASP A 140 -20.67 -7.28 -2.52
N SER A 141 -20.25 -7.19 -3.79
CA SER A 141 -20.52 -8.25 -4.79
C SER A 141 -19.88 -9.59 -4.40
N GLN A 142 -18.66 -9.57 -3.85
CA GLN A 142 -17.97 -10.79 -3.39
C GLN A 142 -18.65 -11.37 -2.15
N ILE A 143 -19.02 -10.54 -1.18
CA ILE A 143 -19.75 -10.96 0.02
C ILE A 143 -21.07 -11.63 -0.38
N GLN A 144 -21.84 -11.01 -1.29
CA GLN A 144 -23.09 -11.58 -1.79
C GLN A 144 -22.87 -12.91 -2.51
N HIS A 145 -21.82 -13.03 -3.33
CA HIS A 145 -21.46 -14.28 -4.01
C HIS A 145 -21.23 -15.43 -3.00
N TYR A 146 -20.43 -15.18 -1.96
CA TYR A 146 -20.15 -16.20 -0.93
C TYR A 146 -21.36 -16.49 -0.05
N GLN A 147 -22.17 -15.49 0.30
CA GLN A 147 -23.42 -15.69 1.04
C GLN A 147 -24.42 -16.54 0.24
N GLN A 148 -24.55 -16.31 -1.06
CA GLN A 148 -25.43 -17.11 -1.92
C GLN A 148 -24.91 -18.56 -2.03
N LYS A 149 -23.60 -18.74 -2.17
CA LYS A 149 -22.96 -20.05 -2.16
C LYS A 149 -23.23 -20.79 -0.84
N PHE A 150 -23.11 -20.10 0.30
CA PHE A 150 -23.40 -20.66 1.62
C PHE A 150 -24.88 -21.06 1.77
N LYS A 151 -25.82 -20.21 1.35
CA LYS A 151 -27.27 -20.52 1.34
C LYS A 151 -27.59 -21.78 0.53
N LYS A 152 -26.92 -21.99 -0.63
CA LYS A 152 -27.07 -23.21 -1.44
C LYS A 152 -26.57 -24.47 -0.73
N PHE A 153 -25.51 -24.37 0.07
CA PHE A 153 -24.94 -25.52 0.80
C PHE A 153 -25.62 -25.82 2.14
N GLN A 154 -26.29 -24.83 2.75
CA GLN A 154 -26.99 -24.96 4.02
C GLN A 154 -27.92 -26.20 4.11
N PRO A 155 -28.82 -26.49 3.15
CA PRO A 155 -29.68 -27.68 3.23
C PRO A 155 -28.90 -28.99 3.14
N GLN A 156 -27.80 -29.05 2.38
CA GLN A 156 -26.95 -30.24 2.33
C GLN A 156 -26.24 -30.49 3.66
N MET A 157 -25.80 -29.43 4.33
CA MET A 157 -25.23 -29.52 5.67
C MET A 157 -26.26 -30.00 6.69
N HIS A 158 -27.50 -29.49 6.66
CA HIS A 158 -28.56 -29.96 7.54
C HIS A 158 -28.95 -31.42 7.27
N LYS A 159 -28.99 -31.84 5.99
CA LYS A 159 -29.21 -33.24 5.62
C LYS A 159 -28.09 -34.15 6.09
N LYS A 160 -26.82 -33.78 5.89
CA LYS A 160 -25.68 -34.58 6.39
C LYS A 160 -25.63 -34.59 7.92
N LYS A 161 -25.95 -33.48 8.58
CA LYS A 161 -26.02 -33.39 10.03
C LYS A 161 -27.10 -34.31 10.61
N SER A 162 -28.30 -34.33 10.01
CA SER A 162 -29.37 -35.27 10.41
C SER A 162 -28.99 -36.72 10.13
N GLN A 163 -28.43 -37.02 8.96
CA GLN A 163 -27.90 -38.36 8.64
C GLN A 163 -26.82 -38.82 9.62
N LEU A 164 -25.89 -37.93 10.03
CA LEU A 164 -24.87 -38.25 11.02
C LEU A 164 -25.50 -38.48 12.39
N LEU A 165 -26.46 -37.66 12.82
CA LEU A 165 -27.19 -37.88 14.07
C LEU A 165 -27.93 -39.23 14.06
N ASP A 166 -28.59 -39.59 12.97
CA ASP A 166 -29.26 -40.89 12.82
C ASP A 166 -28.27 -42.05 12.80
N THR A 167 -27.10 -41.86 12.18
CA THR A 167 -26.03 -42.87 12.16
C THR A 167 -25.43 -43.05 13.55
N ILE A 168 -25.18 -41.95 14.28
CA ILE A 168 -24.64 -41.93 15.65
C ILE A 168 -25.63 -42.56 16.64
N VAL A 169 -26.94 -42.33 16.47
CA VAL A 169 -27.96 -42.96 17.30
C VAL A 169 -28.07 -44.47 17.02
N ASN A 170 -27.87 -44.89 15.77
CA ASN A 170 -27.95 -46.29 15.35
C ASN A 170 -26.62 -47.07 15.42
N VAL A 171 -25.59 -46.60 16.13
CA VAL A 171 -24.26 -47.25 16.16
C VAL A 171 -24.33 -48.64 16.82
N LYS A 172 -24.67 -49.63 16.01
CA LYS A 172 -24.07 -50.96 16.04
C LYS A 172 -22.58 -50.79 15.80
N SER A 173 -21.79 -51.52 16.58
CA SER A 173 -20.33 -51.51 16.56
C SER A 173 -19.77 -51.48 15.13
N VAL A 174 -19.15 -50.36 14.76
CA VAL A 174 -18.29 -50.28 13.57
C VAL A 174 -17.22 -51.36 13.75
N LYS A 175 -17.16 -52.32 12.82
CA LYS A 175 -16.08 -53.30 12.77
C LYS A 175 -14.81 -52.56 12.40
N TYR A 176 -13.98 -52.25 13.40
CA TYR A 176 -12.66 -51.71 13.15
C TYR A 176 -11.76 -52.84 12.66
N ASP A 177 -10.99 -52.57 11.62
CA ASP A 177 -9.90 -53.44 11.17
C ASP A 177 -8.77 -53.32 12.20
N ALA A 178 -8.86 -54.13 13.26
CA ALA A 178 -7.97 -54.08 14.41
C ALA A 178 -6.50 -54.19 14.00
N GLU A 179 -6.23 -54.92 12.92
CA GLU A 179 -4.89 -55.08 12.36
C GLU A 179 -4.32 -53.73 11.87
N LYS A 180 -5.09 -52.93 11.14
CA LYS A 180 -4.63 -51.62 10.64
C LYS A 180 -4.42 -50.59 11.73
N ILE A 181 -5.32 -50.58 12.73
CA ILE A 181 -5.19 -49.70 13.89
C ILE A 181 -3.94 -50.10 14.68
N MET A 182 -3.78 -51.39 14.99
CA MET A 182 -2.63 -51.92 15.71
C MET A 182 -1.32 -51.66 14.96
N GLN A 183 -1.27 -51.87 13.63
CA GLN A 183 -0.09 -51.51 12.84
C GLN A 183 0.24 -50.02 12.96
N THR A 184 -0.75 -49.12 12.93
CA THR A 184 -0.49 -47.68 13.03
C THR A 184 -0.01 -47.29 14.43
N PHE A 185 -0.62 -47.85 15.48
CA PHE A 185 -0.20 -47.63 16.87
C PHE A 185 1.14 -48.29 17.21
N LEU A 186 1.55 -49.37 16.53
CA LEU A 186 2.86 -50.00 16.72
C LEU A 186 4.00 -49.21 16.07
N TRP A 187 3.74 -48.54 14.93
CA TRP A 187 4.76 -47.75 14.23
C TRP A 187 5.11 -46.44 14.95
N ALA A 188 4.18 -45.84 15.70
CA ALA A 188 4.44 -44.59 16.42
C ALA A 188 5.51 -44.73 17.53
N PRO A 189 5.45 -45.73 18.42
CA PRO A 189 6.54 -46.03 19.35
C PRO A 189 7.86 -46.32 18.65
N PHE A 190 7.85 -47.07 17.54
CA PHE A 190 9.06 -47.37 16.79
C PHE A 190 9.73 -46.10 16.27
N LEU A 191 8.95 -45.20 15.65
CA LEU A 191 9.43 -43.90 15.17
C LEU A 191 9.99 -43.05 16.32
N LEU A 192 9.29 -43.01 17.47
CA LEU A 192 9.73 -42.28 18.65
C LEU A 192 10.94 -42.90 19.37
N LEU A 193 11.22 -44.19 19.19
CA LEU A 193 12.42 -44.84 19.74
C LEU A 193 13.64 -44.54 18.87
N THR A 194 13.46 -44.41 17.56
CA THR A 194 14.60 -44.19 16.66
C THR A 194 15.32 -42.86 16.91
N TYR A 195 14.58 -41.79 17.19
CA TYR A 195 15.15 -40.47 17.49
C TYR A 195 16.17 -40.49 18.66
N PRO A 196 15.83 -40.93 19.89
CA PRO A 196 16.79 -40.94 20.99
C PRO A 196 17.94 -41.94 20.77
N ILE A 197 17.67 -43.08 20.13
CA ILE A 197 18.71 -44.06 19.79
C ILE A 197 19.76 -43.41 18.87
N PHE A 198 19.34 -42.78 17.77
CA PHE A 198 20.27 -42.14 16.85
C PHE A 198 20.90 -40.86 17.41
N SER A 199 20.21 -40.13 18.30
CA SER A 199 20.77 -38.97 19.01
C SER A 199 21.89 -39.36 19.96
N THR A 200 21.69 -40.41 20.76
CA THR A 200 22.74 -40.91 21.67
C THR A 200 23.91 -41.49 20.87
N LEU A 201 23.62 -42.29 19.85
CA LEU A 201 24.64 -42.94 19.02
C LEU A 201 25.45 -41.90 18.22
N SER A 202 24.83 -40.80 17.80
CA SER A 202 25.53 -39.67 17.19
C SER A 202 26.42 -38.91 18.16
N ALA A 203 25.94 -38.66 19.37
CA ALA A 203 26.72 -37.95 20.37
C ALA A 203 28.03 -38.70 20.73
N TYR A 204 27.96 -40.04 20.85
CA TYR A 204 29.11 -40.86 21.25
C TYR A 204 30.03 -41.29 20.09
N PHE A 205 29.47 -41.69 18.93
CA PHE A 205 30.27 -42.30 17.86
C PHE A 205 30.41 -41.41 16.63
N PHE A 206 29.31 -40.85 16.13
CA PHE A 206 29.31 -40.15 14.84
C PHE A 206 29.73 -38.68 14.92
N SER A 207 29.93 -38.12 16.11
CA SER A 207 30.26 -36.70 16.28
C SER A 207 31.55 -36.29 15.54
N ILE A 208 32.56 -37.16 15.49
CA ILE A 208 33.78 -36.96 14.69
C ILE A 208 33.48 -36.90 13.19
N LEU A 209 32.67 -37.84 12.68
CA LEU A 209 32.38 -37.95 11.25
C LEU A 209 31.49 -36.82 10.76
N ILE A 210 30.47 -36.46 11.53
CA ILE A 210 29.54 -35.36 11.19
C ILE A 210 30.27 -34.02 11.20
N ARG A 211 31.23 -33.82 12.11
CA ARG A 211 32.06 -32.60 12.16
C ARG A 211 32.85 -32.35 10.88
N GLN A 212 33.20 -33.40 10.13
CA GLN A 212 33.91 -33.26 8.86
C GLN A 212 33.01 -32.77 7.72
N ILE A 213 31.69 -32.96 7.83
CA ILE A 213 30.74 -32.71 6.74
C ILE A 213 29.92 -31.44 7.00
N ILE A 214 29.48 -31.22 8.24
CA ILE A 214 28.51 -30.18 8.60
C ILE A 214 28.98 -29.41 9.84
N SER A 215 28.95 -28.08 9.77
CA SER A 215 29.24 -27.22 10.92
C SER A 215 28.13 -27.30 11.97
N SER A 216 28.48 -27.06 13.25
CA SER A 216 27.53 -27.02 14.37
C SER A 216 26.28 -26.17 14.07
N PHE A 217 26.50 -24.96 13.53
CA PHE A 217 25.43 -24.03 13.16
C PHE A 217 24.49 -24.61 12.10
N MET A 218 25.05 -25.17 11.03
CA MET A 218 24.26 -25.81 9.97
C MET A 218 23.47 -27.02 10.48
N SER A 219 24.04 -27.77 11.42
CA SER A 219 23.34 -28.88 12.07
C SER A 219 22.14 -28.40 12.89
N THR A 220 22.26 -27.29 13.63
CA THR A 220 21.13 -26.74 14.41
C THR A 220 19.99 -26.25 13.51
N ILE A 221 20.30 -25.52 12.43
CA ILE A 221 19.28 -25.07 11.48
C ILE A 221 18.63 -26.26 10.78
N SER A 222 19.44 -27.26 10.42
CA SER A 222 18.95 -28.42 9.71
C SER A 222 18.02 -29.27 10.57
N ALA A 223 18.40 -29.55 11.82
CA ALA A 223 17.59 -30.33 12.76
C ALA A 223 16.28 -29.64 13.13
N TYR A 224 16.32 -28.35 13.50
CA TYR A 224 15.15 -27.68 14.08
C TYR A 224 14.27 -26.93 13.09
N VAL A 225 14.78 -26.60 11.89
CA VAL A 225 14.04 -25.79 10.90
C VAL A 225 13.84 -26.55 9.59
N LEU A 226 14.92 -26.98 8.93
CA LEU A 226 14.81 -27.60 7.60
C LEU A 226 14.09 -28.93 7.63
N LEU A 227 14.47 -29.87 8.51
CA LEU A 227 13.83 -31.19 8.55
C LEU A 227 12.34 -31.13 8.91
N PRO A 228 11.91 -30.35 9.92
CA PRO A 228 10.48 -30.15 10.18
C PRO A 228 9.72 -29.51 9.01
N LEU A 229 10.32 -28.55 8.30
CA LEU A 229 9.69 -27.96 7.11
C LEU A 229 9.60 -28.95 5.95
N ILE A 230 10.65 -29.74 5.72
CA ILE A 230 10.70 -30.78 4.69
C ILE A 230 9.64 -31.85 5.01
N THR A 231 9.62 -32.38 6.23
CA THR A 231 8.61 -33.36 6.66
C THR A 231 7.19 -32.80 6.50
N TYR A 232 6.93 -31.57 6.93
CA TYR A 232 5.63 -30.90 6.76
C TYR A 232 5.24 -30.77 5.28
N HIS A 233 6.15 -30.29 4.43
CA HIS A 233 5.90 -30.12 3.01
C HIS A 233 5.65 -31.46 2.31
N TYR A 234 6.46 -32.48 2.61
CA TYR A 234 6.29 -33.81 2.05
C TYR A 234 4.98 -34.45 2.49
N ILE A 235 4.61 -34.35 3.77
CA ILE A 235 3.35 -34.89 4.30
C ILE A 235 2.14 -34.21 3.63
N ASN A 236 2.13 -32.88 3.51
CA ASN A 236 1.04 -32.18 2.85
C ASN A 236 0.96 -32.52 1.35
N LYS A 237 2.10 -32.62 0.67
CA LYS A 237 2.17 -32.98 -0.75
C LYS A 237 1.74 -34.42 -1.00
N LEU A 238 2.05 -35.37 -0.11
CA LEU A 238 1.61 -36.76 -0.22
C LEU A 238 0.16 -36.95 0.22
N SER A 239 -0.32 -36.22 1.23
CA SER A 239 -1.73 -36.27 1.66
C SER A 239 -2.69 -35.85 0.54
N ALA A 240 -2.24 -35.00 -0.39
CA ALA A 240 -2.99 -34.64 -1.59
C ALA A 240 -3.11 -35.77 -2.63
N LYS A 241 -2.21 -36.76 -2.64
CA LYS A 241 -2.22 -37.88 -3.61
C LYS A 241 -2.73 -39.16 -2.94
N LYS A 242 -3.94 -39.57 -3.36
CA LYS A 242 -4.77 -40.64 -2.78
C LYS A 242 -4.32 -42.08 -3.13
N TYR A 243 -3.07 -42.45 -2.84
CA TYR A 243 -2.54 -43.80 -3.12
C TYR A 243 -2.21 -44.58 -1.84
N ALA A 244 -2.79 -45.78 -1.69
CA ALA A 244 -2.65 -46.62 -0.49
C ALA A 244 -1.25 -47.26 -0.32
N TRP A 245 -0.54 -47.52 -1.43
CA TRP A 245 0.83 -48.06 -1.43
C TRP A 245 1.87 -47.08 -0.85
N ASN A 246 1.53 -45.79 -0.78
CA ASN A 246 2.39 -44.79 -0.15
C ASN A 246 2.55 -45.03 1.35
N ASN A 247 1.64 -45.72 2.06
CA ASN A 247 1.72 -45.79 3.52
C ASN A 247 3.00 -46.48 4.02
N MET A 248 3.47 -47.54 3.33
CA MET A 248 4.71 -48.20 3.72
C MET A 248 5.94 -47.34 3.41
N VAL A 249 6.01 -46.76 2.22
CA VAL A 249 7.10 -45.87 1.80
C VAL A 249 7.16 -44.64 2.69
N VAL A 250 6.02 -44.02 3.01
CA VAL A 250 5.91 -42.89 3.94
C VAL A 250 6.44 -43.24 5.31
N ARG A 251 6.09 -44.43 5.85
CA ARG A 251 6.60 -44.88 7.16
C ARG A 251 8.12 -45.03 7.16
N HIS A 252 8.68 -45.65 6.13
CA HIS A 252 10.14 -45.81 6.01
C HIS A 252 10.85 -44.48 5.77
N MET A 253 10.26 -43.57 4.98
CA MET A 253 10.80 -42.23 4.78
C MET A 253 10.76 -41.39 6.06
N LEU A 254 9.64 -41.41 6.79
CA LEU A 254 9.54 -40.76 8.10
C LEU A 254 10.54 -41.34 9.11
N LEU A 255 10.75 -42.66 9.07
CA LEU A 255 11.78 -43.32 9.85
C LEU A 255 13.19 -42.81 9.49
N THR A 256 13.51 -42.73 8.20
CA THR A 256 14.81 -42.21 7.74
C THR A 256 15.02 -40.75 8.13
N LEU A 257 13.95 -39.94 8.07
CA LEU A 257 13.98 -38.53 8.50
C LEU A 257 14.18 -38.42 10.00
N ALA A 258 13.48 -39.24 10.80
CA ALA A 258 13.66 -39.30 12.25
C ALA A 258 15.07 -39.77 12.66
N MET A 259 15.67 -40.70 11.90
CA MET A 259 17.07 -41.11 12.07
C MET A 259 18.03 -39.96 11.78
N ILE A 260 17.85 -39.24 10.67
CA ILE A 260 18.70 -38.09 10.30
C ILE A 260 18.54 -36.97 11.33
N GLU A 261 17.31 -36.66 11.75
CA GLU A 261 17.02 -35.66 12.78
C GLU A 261 17.67 -36.04 14.11
N GLY A 262 17.56 -37.31 14.52
CA GLY A 262 18.26 -37.84 15.69
C GLY A 262 19.77 -37.66 15.58
N LEU A 263 20.37 -38.04 14.44
CA LEU A 263 21.81 -37.91 14.23
C LEU A 263 22.28 -36.44 14.32
N LEU A 264 21.59 -35.52 13.64
CA LEU A 264 21.96 -34.11 13.68
C LEU A 264 21.76 -33.51 15.07
N THR A 265 20.68 -33.86 15.76
CA THR A 265 20.41 -33.35 17.10
C THR A 265 21.45 -33.86 18.10
N GLY A 266 21.81 -35.15 18.01
CA GLY A 266 22.90 -35.74 18.81
C GLY A 266 24.26 -35.06 18.60
N TYR A 267 24.58 -34.66 17.36
CA TYR A 267 25.80 -33.90 17.07
C TYR A 267 25.74 -32.47 17.63
N THR A 268 24.60 -31.80 17.53
CA THR A 268 24.43 -30.47 18.14
C THR A 268 24.54 -30.52 19.66
N LEU A 269 24.03 -31.60 20.27
CA LEU A 269 24.11 -31.84 21.70
C LEU A 269 25.54 -32.21 22.12
N SER A 270 26.30 -32.99 21.34
CA SER A 270 27.68 -33.31 21.71
C SER A 270 28.60 -32.10 21.75
N ASN A 271 28.32 -31.06 20.95
CA ASN A 271 29.08 -29.81 20.93
C ASN A 271 28.65 -28.82 22.03
N ARG A 272 27.54 -29.07 22.75
CA ARG A 272 27.09 -28.23 23.88
C ARG A 272 27.18 -29.06 25.16
N THR A 273 27.85 -28.57 26.19
CA THR A 273 28.14 -29.26 27.47
C THR A 273 26.91 -29.64 28.33
N LEU A 274 25.71 -29.67 27.75
CA LEU A 274 24.48 -30.13 28.39
C LEU A 274 24.36 -31.66 28.26
N HIS A 275 24.84 -32.36 29.28
CA HIS A 275 24.65 -33.80 29.53
C HIS A 275 23.19 -34.17 29.87
N SER A 276 22.18 -33.47 29.34
CA SER A 276 20.79 -33.89 29.51
C SER A 276 20.43 -34.91 28.44
N LEU A 277 20.27 -36.16 28.87
CA LEU A 277 19.61 -37.20 28.09
C LEU A 277 18.23 -36.65 27.68
N PRO A 278 17.85 -36.61 26.39
CA PRO A 278 16.51 -36.18 26.02
C PRO A 278 15.50 -37.07 26.76
N PRO A 279 14.45 -36.50 27.38
CA PRO A 279 13.48 -37.29 28.13
C PRO A 279 12.92 -38.40 27.23
N PHE A 280 12.75 -39.60 27.76
CA PHE A 280 12.15 -40.74 27.07
C PHE A 280 10.66 -40.49 26.77
N THR A 281 10.38 -39.60 25.82
CA THR A 281 9.05 -39.27 25.30
C THR A 281 8.36 -40.48 24.67
N THR A 282 9.13 -41.52 24.33
CA THR A 282 8.61 -42.75 23.75
C THR A 282 7.73 -43.58 24.69
N SER A 283 7.92 -43.44 26.00
CA SER A 283 7.18 -44.24 26.97
C SER A 283 5.68 -43.95 26.91
N THR A 284 5.27 -42.70 26.72
CA THR A 284 3.87 -42.26 26.78
C THR A 284 2.97 -42.90 25.71
N PRO A 285 3.27 -42.85 24.40
CA PRO A 285 2.42 -43.49 23.38
C PRO A 285 2.49 -45.02 23.44
N TYR A 286 3.62 -45.60 23.85
CA TYR A 286 3.73 -47.04 24.08
C TYR A 286 2.80 -47.49 25.21
N PHE A 287 2.87 -46.80 26.36
CA PHE A 287 1.96 -47.02 27.48
C PHE A 287 0.51 -46.80 27.05
N ASN A 288 0.22 -45.70 26.34
CA ASN A 288 -1.13 -45.40 25.86
C ASN A 288 -1.66 -46.47 24.88
N GLY A 289 -0.83 -47.05 24.01
CA GLY A 289 -1.25 -48.11 23.09
C GLY A 289 -1.60 -49.42 23.81
N ILE A 290 -0.73 -49.84 24.74
CA ILE A 290 -0.95 -51.05 25.56
C ILE A 290 -2.12 -50.84 26.52
N ILE A 291 -2.14 -49.72 27.23
CA ILE A 291 -3.21 -49.36 28.15
C ILE A 291 -4.54 -49.17 27.41
N ALA A 292 -4.58 -48.55 26.24
CA ALA A 292 -5.81 -48.43 25.46
C ALA A 292 -6.37 -49.80 25.09
N SER A 293 -5.51 -50.78 24.74
CA SER A 293 -5.94 -52.15 24.45
C SER A 293 -6.49 -52.88 25.69
N LEU A 294 -5.87 -52.69 26.86
CA LEU A 294 -6.27 -53.32 28.12
C LEU A 294 -7.52 -52.67 28.74
N ILE A 295 -7.56 -51.33 28.74
CA ILE A 295 -8.62 -50.53 29.34
C ILE A 295 -9.86 -50.46 28.44
N GLN A 296 -9.76 -50.65 27.11
CA GLN A 296 -10.93 -50.64 26.22
C GLN A 296 -12.05 -51.58 26.70
N SER A 297 -11.69 -52.76 27.24
CA SER A 297 -12.67 -53.72 27.77
C SER A 297 -13.45 -53.19 28.99
N THR A 298 -12.81 -52.41 29.85
CA THR A 298 -13.35 -51.88 31.10
C THR A 298 -14.00 -50.50 30.94
N LEU A 299 -13.44 -49.63 30.10
CA LEU A 299 -14.05 -48.35 29.74
C LEU A 299 -15.35 -48.54 28.97
N ARG A 300 -15.47 -49.55 28.09
CA ARG A 300 -16.71 -49.82 27.35
C ARG A 300 -17.90 -50.03 28.28
N LYS A 301 -17.71 -50.72 29.41
CA LYS A 301 -18.76 -50.92 30.42
C LYS A 301 -19.09 -49.64 31.21
N LYS A 302 -18.08 -48.83 31.57
CA LYS A 302 -18.28 -47.57 32.32
C LYS A 302 -18.85 -46.44 31.46
N VAL A 303 -18.42 -46.30 30.21
CA VAL A 303 -18.89 -45.29 29.26
C VAL A 303 -20.35 -45.55 28.86
N ILE A 304 -20.76 -46.79 28.64
CA ILE A 304 -22.19 -47.13 28.41
C ILE A 304 -23.05 -46.76 29.63
N LYS A 305 -22.51 -46.92 30.85
CA LYS A 305 -23.21 -46.55 32.10
C LYS A 305 -23.28 -45.03 32.31
N LYS A 306 -22.26 -44.27 31.87
CA LYS A 306 -22.18 -42.81 32.00
C LYS A 306 -22.91 -42.07 30.85
N ALA A 307 -22.95 -42.64 29.64
CA ALA A 307 -23.70 -42.10 28.50
C ALA A 307 -25.22 -42.13 28.69
N ARG A 308 -25.76 -43.06 29.49
CA ARG A 308 -27.18 -43.01 29.93
C ARG A 308 -27.50 -41.84 30.84
N LYS A 309 -26.50 -41.18 31.44
CA LYS A 309 -26.69 -40.15 32.48
C LYS A 309 -26.63 -38.71 31.97
N LYS A 310 -26.72 -38.47 30.66
CA LYS A 310 -26.90 -37.14 30.00
C LYS A 310 -25.95 -36.00 30.46
N GLU A 311 -24.83 -36.33 31.07
CA GLU A 311 -23.81 -35.37 31.53
C GLU A 311 -22.48 -35.68 30.84
N MET A 312 -22.17 -34.95 29.76
CA MET A 312 -20.79 -34.84 29.30
C MET A 312 -20.58 -33.51 28.57
N THR A 313 -20.54 -32.43 29.35
CA THR A 313 -19.85 -31.19 28.99
C THR A 313 -18.37 -31.36 29.37
N PHE A 314 -17.53 -31.72 28.41
CA PHE A 314 -16.08 -31.50 28.50
C PHE A 314 -15.76 -30.39 27.50
N ILE A 315 -15.95 -29.14 27.94
CA ILE A 315 -15.30 -27.98 27.35
C ILE A 315 -14.25 -27.60 28.38
N VAL A 316 -13.02 -28.04 28.16
CA VAL A 316 -11.85 -27.46 28.85
C VAL A 316 -11.55 -26.18 28.08
N ASP A 317 -11.85 -25.05 28.71
CA ASP A 317 -11.72 -23.73 28.12
C ASP A 317 -10.21 -23.43 27.89
N PRO A 318 -9.76 -23.16 26.65
CA PRO A 318 -8.36 -22.86 26.34
C PRO A 318 -7.81 -21.64 27.10
N THR A 319 -8.70 -20.80 27.61
CA THR A 319 -8.45 -19.51 28.26
C THR A 319 -7.92 -19.64 29.70
N GLU A 320 -8.29 -20.70 30.44
CA GLU A 320 -7.79 -20.94 31.81
C GLU A 320 -6.37 -21.55 31.82
N PHE A 321 -6.01 -22.29 30.77
CA PHE A 321 -4.66 -22.84 30.62
C PHE A 321 -3.65 -21.75 30.20
N MET A 322 -4.09 -20.77 29.40
CA MET A 322 -3.25 -19.65 28.98
C MET A 322 -2.95 -18.67 30.12
N THR A 323 -3.85 -18.54 31.10
CA THR A 323 -3.66 -17.70 32.30
C THR A 323 -2.73 -18.33 33.32
N LEU A 324 -2.72 -19.66 33.47
CA LEU A 324 -1.73 -20.37 34.28
C LEU A 324 -0.32 -20.37 33.65
N GLN A 325 -0.22 -20.32 32.31
CA GLN A 325 1.08 -20.25 31.63
C GLN A 325 1.71 -18.84 31.64
N LEU A 326 0.92 -17.78 31.77
CA LEU A 326 1.42 -16.41 31.93
C LEU A 326 1.87 -16.10 33.37
N LEU A 327 1.34 -16.79 34.39
CA LEU A 327 1.68 -16.56 35.80
C LEU A 327 3.01 -17.21 36.24
N ILE A 328 3.57 -18.12 35.44
CA ILE A 328 4.80 -18.89 35.76
C ILE A 328 6.02 -18.39 34.94
N ALA A 329 5.80 -17.49 33.98
CA ALA A 329 6.84 -16.97 33.07
C ALA A 329 7.68 -15.81 33.64
N ASP A 330 7.56 -15.48 34.93
CA ASP A 330 8.17 -14.29 35.56
C ASP A 330 9.49 -14.58 36.31
N ASN A 331 10.21 -15.64 35.97
CA ASN A 331 11.52 -15.89 36.59
C ASN A 331 12.47 -16.67 35.66
N ASP A 332 13.66 -16.08 35.48
CA ASP A 332 14.95 -16.67 35.05
C ASP A 332 15.19 -17.04 33.56
N GLU A 333 16.28 -16.52 32.99
CA GLU A 333 16.62 -16.60 31.56
C GLU A 333 17.01 -18.02 31.09
N ASN A 334 17.43 -18.91 32.00
CA ASN A 334 17.77 -20.31 31.66
C ASN A 334 16.55 -21.19 31.39
N ILE A 335 15.37 -20.73 31.82
CA ILE A 335 14.12 -21.47 31.72
C ILE A 335 13.51 -21.37 30.30
N VAL A 336 13.95 -20.40 29.49
CA VAL A 336 13.52 -20.21 28.10
C VAL A 336 13.82 -21.45 27.23
N PHE A 337 14.96 -22.13 27.43
CA PHE A 337 15.28 -23.32 26.63
C PHE A 337 14.41 -24.53 27.01
N THR A 338 14.13 -24.71 28.30
CA THR A 338 13.23 -25.76 28.79
C THR A 338 11.80 -25.51 28.30
N TYR A 339 11.34 -24.26 28.29
CA TYR A 339 10.04 -23.90 27.75
C TYR A 339 9.96 -24.04 26.24
N ILE A 340 11.00 -23.68 25.47
CA ILE A 340 11.03 -23.93 24.02
C ILE A 340 11.00 -25.45 23.73
N TYR A 341 11.71 -26.25 24.51
CA TYR A 341 11.69 -27.71 24.39
C TYR A 341 10.34 -28.32 24.80
N GLN A 342 9.70 -27.80 25.86
CA GLN A 342 8.34 -28.19 26.24
C GLN A 342 7.30 -27.74 25.20
N LEU A 343 7.47 -26.54 24.61
CA LEU A 343 6.65 -26.05 23.50
C LEU A 343 6.83 -26.89 22.25
N SER A 344 8.04 -27.37 21.94
CA SER A 344 8.25 -28.26 20.80
C SER A 344 7.60 -29.62 21.04
N ILE A 345 7.68 -30.18 22.25
CA ILE A 345 6.98 -31.41 22.63
C ILE A 345 5.45 -31.23 22.57
N LEU A 346 4.93 -30.11 23.08
CA LEU A 346 3.50 -29.78 23.02
C LEU A 346 3.04 -29.57 21.58
N TYR A 347 3.82 -28.87 20.77
CA TYR A 347 3.57 -28.69 19.34
C TYR A 347 3.56 -30.03 18.62
N PHE A 348 4.54 -30.90 18.86
CA PHE A 348 4.57 -32.26 18.30
C PHE A 348 3.41 -33.12 18.80
N SER A 349 2.99 -32.98 20.05
CA SER A 349 1.84 -33.71 20.61
C SER A 349 0.52 -33.23 19.98
N LEU A 350 0.32 -31.92 19.87
CA LEU A 350 -0.84 -31.31 19.19
C LEU A 350 -0.86 -31.60 17.69
N LEU A 351 0.31 -31.60 17.05
CA LEU A 351 0.44 -31.91 15.63
C LEU A 351 0.23 -33.41 15.40
N ALA A 352 0.68 -34.28 16.29
CA ALA A 352 0.36 -35.70 16.29
C ALA A 352 -1.15 -35.95 16.50
N GLU A 353 -1.79 -35.26 17.44
CA GLU A 353 -3.25 -35.35 17.64
C GLU A 353 -4.02 -34.81 16.43
N SER A 354 -3.61 -33.67 15.86
CA SER A 354 -4.19 -33.12 14.64
C SER A 354 -3.97 -34.06 13.44
N PHE A 355 -2.80 -34.70 13.36
CA PHE A 355 -2.46 -35.66 12.33
C PHE A 355 -3.32 -36.92 12.45
N VAL A 356 -3.48 -37.45 13.67
CA VAL A 356 -4.40 -38.57 13.96
C VAL A 356 -5.83 -38.18 13.58
N TYR A 357 -6.30 -36.99 13.97
CA TYR A 357 -7.63 -36.50 13.57
C TYR A 357 -7.79 -36.33 12.06
N LYS A 358 -6.74 -35.89 11.34
CA LYS A 358 -6.82 -35.63 9.89
C LYS A 358 -6.69 -36.90 9.06
N LEU A 359 -5.91 -37.89 9.51
CA LEU A 359 -5.79 -39.21 8.87
C LEU A 359 -6.96 -40.13 9.18
N PHE A 360 -7.50 -40.08 10.41
CA PHE A 360 -8.54 -41.01 10.86
C PHE A 360 -9.94 -40.38 10.97
N GLY A 361 -10.06 -39.06 11.00
CA GLY A 361 -11.34 -38.33 11.11
C GLY A 361 -12.07 -38.10 9.79
N THR A 362 -11.57 -38.64 8.66
CA THR A 362 -12.34 -38.70 7.41
C THR A 362 -12.80 -40.15 7.17
N LYS A 363 -14.01 -40.44 7.64
CA LYS A 363 -14.70 -41.76 7.75
C LYS A 363 -14.41 -42.54 9.03
N LEU A 364 -14.92 -42.01 10.14
CA LEU A 364 -15.42 -42.79 11.28
C LEU A 364 -16.88 -42.41 11.52
#